data_AF-A0A8I0DSM4-F1
#
_entry.id   AF-A0A8I0DSM4-F1
#
_cell.length_a   1.000
_cell.length_b   1.000
_cell.length_c   1.000
_cell.angle_alpha   90.00
_cell.angle_beta   90.00
_cell.angle_gamma   90.00
#
_symmetry.space_group_name_H-M   'P 1'
#
loop_
_entity.id
_entity.type
_entity.pdbx_description
1 polymer ?
#
loop_
_entity_poly.entity_id
_entity_poly.type
_entity_poly.pdbx_seq_one_letter_code
_entity_poly.pdbx_strand_id
1 'polypeptide(L)' 'MLGDAFVTCLDGVGQITIDGVEYELHEGDSIVMPAKHPHAVMGKERFKMLLVVIS' A
#
# COMPACT_ATOMS: atom_id res chain seq x y z
N MET A 1 -12.82 2.51 -2.80
CA MET A 1 -13.35 1.89 -1.56
C MET A 1 -13.74 3.00 -0.59
N LEU A 2 -14.73 2.77 0.26
CA LEU A 2 -15.21 3.78 1.24
C LEU A 2 -14.47 3.74 2.58
N GLY A 3 -13.70 2.68 2.84
CA GLY A 3 -12.94 2.49 4.08
C GLY A 3 -11.45 2.75 3.91
N ASP A 4 -10.78 3.06 5.01
CA ASP A 4 -9.32 3.17 5.07
C ASP A 4 -8.70 1.78 4.91
N ALA A 5 -7.48 1.73 4.40
CA ALA A 5 -6.71 0.50 4.34
C ALA A 5 -5.30 0.72 4.88
N PHE A 6 -4.70 -0.35 5.39
CA PHE A 6 -3.32 -0.40 5.85
C PHE A 6 -2.59 -1.50 5.08
N VAL A 7 -1.42 -1.16 4.54
CA VAL A 7 -0.57 -2.08 3.78
C VAL A 7 0.76 -2.21 4.49
N THR A 8 1.18 -3.45 4.75
CA THR A 8 2.52 -3.78 5.23
C THR A 8 3.24 -4.62 4.18
N CYS A 9 4.47 -4.27 3.86
CA CYS A 9 5.34 -5.11 3.03
C CYS A 9 5.91 -6.25 3.88
N LEU A 10 5.63 -7.49 3.48
CA LEU A 10 6.12 -8.70 4.15
C LEU A 10 7.36 -9.30 3.47
N ASP A 11 7.56 -9.01 2.18
CA ASP A 11 8.71 -9.47 1.38
C ASP A 11 8.74 -8.69 0.05
N GLY A 12 9.95 -8.42 -0.47
CA GLY A 12 10.19 -7.69 -1.71
C GLY A 12 9.96 -6.17 -1.61
N VAL A 13 9.65 -5.54 -2.76
CA VAL A 13 9.47 -4.08 -2.88
C VAL A 13 8.14 -3.76 -3.58
N GLY A 14 7.32 -2.95 -2.91
CA GLY A 14 6.04 -2.46 -3.42
C GLY A 14 6.06 -0.95 -3.62
N GLN A 15 5.38 -0.47 -4.65
CA GLN A 15 5.10 0.94 -4.86
C GLN A 15 3.61 1.19 -4.59
N ILE A 16 3.33 2.13 -3.68
CA ILE A 16 2.00 2.61 -3.36
C ILE A 16 1.87 4.02 -3.90
N THR A 17 0.84 4.27 -4.71
CA THR A 17 0.52 5.62 -5.18
C THR A 17 -0.69 6.12 -4.41
N ILE A 18 -0.63 7.30 -3.79
CA ILE A 18 -1.74 7.97 -3.09
C ILE A 18 -1.79 9.41 -3.59
N ASP A 19 -2.95 9.84 -4.13
CA ASP A 19 -3.12 11.17 -4.73
C ASP A 19 -2.04 11.53 -5.78
N GLY A 20 -1.56 10.53 -6.51
CA GLY A 20 -0.51 10.69 -7.52
C GLY A 20 0.91 10.78 -6.95
N VAL A 21 1.09 10.73 -5.64
CA VAL A 21 2.42 10.64 -5.00
C VAL A 21 2.80 9.18 -4.81
N GLU A 22 4.01 8.84 -5.22
CA GLU A 22 4.55 7.48 -5.11
C GLU A 22 5.34 7.29 -3.81
N TYR A 23 5.09 6.18 -3.14
CA TYR A 23 5.78 5.72 -1.94
C TYR A 23 6.30 4.32 -2.18
N GLU A 24 7.58 4.10 -1.92
CA GLU A 24 8.18 2.77 -1.97
C GLU A 24 8.15 2.15 -0.58
N LEU A 25 7.72 0.88 -0.51
CA LEU A 25 7.70 0.06 0.70
C LEU A 25 8.72 -1.06 0.54
N HIS A 26 9.66 -1.12 1.48
CA HIS A 26 10.55 -2.25 1.69
C HIS A 26 10.00 -3.15 2.81
N GLU A 27 10.58 -4.34 2.96
CA GLU A 27 10.17 -5.29 4.02
C GLU A 27 10.11 -4.62 5.39
N GLY A 28 8.98 -4.78 6.08
CA GLY A 28 8.71 -4.18 7.38
C GLY A 28 8.07 -2.78 7.31
N ASP A 29 8.15 -2.09 6.18
CA ASP A 29 7.48 -0.79 6.01
C ASP A 29 5.96 -0.96 5.97
N SER A 30 5.26 0.10 6.37
CA SER A 30 3.81 0.14 6.31
C SER A 30 3.29 1.53 5.96
N ILE A 31 2.14 1.58 5.30
CA ILE A 31 1.47 2.82 4.93
C ILE A 31 -0.06 2.69 5.06
N VAL A 32 -0.70 3.81 5.37
CA VAL A 32 -2.16 3.95 5.33
C VAL A 32 -2.57 4.44 3.94
N MET A 33 -3.54 3.79 3.34
CA MET A 33 -4.26 4.24 2.14
C MET A 33 -5.62 4.81 2.56
N PRO A 34 -5.80 6.14 2.58
CA PRO A 34 -7.01 6.75 3.11
C PRO A 34 -8.24 6.50 2.23
N ALA A 35 -9.40 6.39 2.87
CA ALA A 35 -10.70 6.31 2.21
C ALA A 35 -10.94 7.53 1.30
N LYS A 36 -11.58 7.31 0.15
CA LYS A 36 -11.91 8.36 -0.84
C LYS A 36 -10.70 9.08 -1.49
N HIS A 37 -9.48 8.71 -1.13
CA HIS A 37 -8.28 9.11 -1.86
C HIS A 37 -7.95 8.02 -2.90
N PRO A 38 -7.78 8.35 -4.19
CA PRO A 38 -7.35 7.37 -5.18
C PRO A 38 -5.99 6.79 -4.79
N HIS A 39 -5.94 5.46 -4.72
CA HIS A 39 -4.72 4.73 -4.40
C HIS A 39 -4.54 3.51 -5.31
N ALA A 40 -3.29 3.17 -5.57
CA ALA A 40 -2.88 2.02 -6.38
C ALA A 40 -1.70 1.29 -5.74
N VAL A 41 -1.59 -0.01 -6.02
CA VAL A 41 -0.52 -0.88 -5.53
C VAL A 41 0.13 -1.57 -6.72
N MET A 42 1.46 -1.49 -6.81
CA MET A 42 2.27 -2.15 -7.84
C MET A 42 3.46 -2.86 -7.19
N GLY A 43 3.67 -4.14 -7.47
CA GLY A 43 4.91 -4.82 -7.08
C GLY A 43 6.04 -4.42 -8.02
N LYS A 44 7.07 -3.73 -7.52
CA LYS A 44 8.30 -3.45 -8.29
C LYS A 44 9.16 -4.70 -8.44
N GLU A 45 9.11 -5.56 -7.43
CA GLU A 45 9.71 -6.89 -7.44
C GLU A 45 8.66 -7.94 -7.03
N ARG A 46 9.11 -9.13 -6.62
CA ARG A 46 8.23 -10.16 -6.06
C ARG A 46 7.70 -9.69 -4.71
N PHE A 47 6.59 -8.97 -4.74
CA PHE A 47 6.03 -8.26 -3.61
C PHE A 47 4.98 -9.12 -2.89
N LYS A 48 5.16 -9.29 -1.58
CA LYS A 48 4.18 -9.89 -0.67
C LYS A 48 3.72 -8.83 0.32
N MET A 49 2.41 -8.68 0.50
CA MET A 49 1.85 -7.71 1.43
C MET A 49 0.77 -8.31 2.32
N LEU A 50 0.62 -7.71 3.51
CA LEU A 50 -0.59 -7.80 4.33
C LEU A 50 -1.45 -6.57 4.04
N LEU A 51 -2.68 -6.80 3.60
CA LEU A 51 -3.68 -5.75 3.40
C LEU A 51 -4.76 -5.89 4.48
N VAL A 52 -4.97 -4.83 5.25
CA VAL A 52 -6.07 -4.72 6.21
C VAL A 52 -7.01 -3.62 5.73
N VAL A 53 -8.29 -3.95 5.56
CA VAL A 53 -9.34 -2.98 5.20
C VAL A 53 -10.16 -2.68 6.43
N ILE A 54 -10.35 -1.40 6.72
CA ILE A 54 -11.12 -0.89 7.86
C ILE A 54 -12.42 -0.33 7.28
N SER A 55 -13.54 -0.98 7.64
CA SER A 55 -14.89 -0.67 7.14
C SER A 55 -15.77 0.00 8.19
#